data_AF-A0A382WUY4-F1
#
_entry.id   AF-A0A382WUY4-F1
#
_cell.length_a   1.000
_cell.length_b   1.000
_cell.length_c   1.000
_cell.angle_alpha   90.00
_cell.angle_beta   90.00
_cell.angle_gamma   90.00
#
_symmetry.space_group_name_H-M   'P 1'
#
loop_
_entity.id
_entity.type
_entity.pdbx_description
1 polymer ?
#
loop_
_entity_poly.entity_id
_entity_poly.type
_entity_poly.pdbx_seq_one_letter_code
_entity_poly.pdbx_strand_id
1 'polypeptide(L)'
;GATSDVGYTLSGSVSDNRGVSAASWTLGGVDQGALTLDSAGGFSVTGLKLGYGSNVIVVKATDEGGNEGSGTVTVNWVPKRTLRIGTVIERQEGQKMEVPIELKSAGDVSSMTFVLKYDPKYLTEPNLVWSSEMLGVLNSVNTSTVGELRCAFSLGGTKVVSSGEKLVSKVEFRVRSIPEELNSEVSLEVLEMADNQGNSLAASRTASVNGQAQLLKRRVIGDNNGNDRLDVGDGTVILKMLTGLEEVRTWDVGSNDLNENTKLDSGDVTRVLKS
;
A
#
# COMPACT_ATOMS: atom_id res chain seq x y z
N GLY A 1 24.78 -6.22 7.34
CA GLY A 1 24.77 -4.96 8.12
C GLY A 1 23.49 -4.19 7.88
N ALA A 2 23.23 -3.10 8.61
CA ALA A 2 22.06 -2.24 8.37
C ALA A 2 22.48 -0.91 7.73
N THR A 3 21.65 -0.37 6.83
CA THR A 3 21.88 0.94 6.17
C THR A 3 20.59 1.73 6.10
N SER A 4 20.69 3.05 6.06
CA SER A 4 19.55 3.94 5.78
C SER A 4 19.44 4.35 4.32
N ASP A 5 20.48 4.11 3.51
CA ASP A 5 20.47 4.45 2.09
C ASP A 5 20.02 3.25 1.26
N VAL A 6 19.05 3.48 0.36
CA VAL A 6 18.49 2.45 -0.53
C VAL A 6 19.47 2.02 -1.62
N GLY A 7 20.33 2.93 -2.07
CA GLY A 7 21.24 2.69 -3.18
C GLY A 7 22.49 1.95 -2.73
N TYR A 8 22.93 0.97 -3.52
CA TYR A 8 24.17 0.26 -3.26
C TYR A 8 24.90 -0.15 -4.55
N THR A 9 26.16 -0.54 -4.39
CA THR A 9 26.97 -1.20 -5.43
C THR A 9 27.30 -2.60 -4.94
N LEU A 10 27.05 -3.60 -5.78
CA LEU A 10 27.48 -4.98 -5.54
C LEU A 10 28.84 -5.17 -6.20
N SER A 11 29.87 -5.45 -5.42
CA SER A 11 31.22 -5.69 -5.95
C SER A 11 31.93 -6.79 -5.18
N GLY A 12 32.82 -7.50 -5.85
CA GLY A 12 33.62 -8.58 -5.26
C GLY A 12 34.49 -9.26 -6.32
N SER A 13 34.99 -10.43 -5.98
CA SER A 13 35.75 -11.28 -6.90
C SER A 13 35.39 -12.74 -6.72
N VAL A 14 35.50 -13.50 -7.80
CA VAL A 14 35.39 -14.96 -7.82
C VAL A 14 36.68 -15.53 -8.37
N SER A 15 37.12 -16.67 -7.83
CA SER A 15 38.37 -17.30 -8.24
C SER A 15 38.25 -18.81 -8.18
N ASP A 16 38.88 -19.47 -9.15
CA ASP A 16 39.04 -20.92 -9.19
C ASP A 16 40.48 -21.26 -9.63
N ASN A 17 40.97 -22.45 -9.29
CA ASN A 17 42.33 -22.87 -9.63
C ASN A 17 42.53 -23.24 -11.11
N ARG A 18 41.45 -23.50 -11.85
CA ARG A 18 41.43 -23.81 -13.29
C ARG A 18 40.71 -22.74 -14.11
N GLY A 19 39.95 -21.87 -13.46
CA GLY A 19 39.30 -20.71 -14.06
C GLY A 19 37.79 -20.73 -13.83
N VAL A 20 37.20 -19.54 -13.73
CA VAL A 20 35.75 -19.39 -13.58
C VAL A 20 35.12 -19.32 -14.96
N SER A 21 34.13 -20.17 -15.22
CA SER A 21 33.40 -20.22 -16.48
C SER A 21 32.25 -19.22 -16.50
N ALA A 22 31.50 -19.11 -15.40
CA ALA A 22 30.39 -18.17 -15.28
C ALA A 22 30.20 -17.71 -13.83
N ALA A 23 29.61 -16.53 -13.66
CA ALA A 23 29.11 -16.06 -12.38
C ALA A 23 27.73 -15.41 -12.54
N SER A 24 26.87 -15.56 -11.54
CA SER A 24 25.54 -14.96 -11.47
C SER A 24 25.21 -14.54 -10.05
N TRP A 25 24.11 -13.82 -9.87
CA TRP A 25 23.68 -13.42 -8.54
C TRP A 25 22.17 -13.40 -8.38
N THR A 26 21.72 -13.55 -7.14
CA THR A 26 20.32 -13.48 -6.75
C THR A 26 20.11 -12.41 -5.68
N LEU A 27 18.90 -11.86 -5.63
CA LEU A 27 18.44 -10.95 -4.59
C LEU A 27 17.13 -11.50 -4.02
N GLY A 28 17.12 -11.81 -2.72
CA GLY A 28 15.95 -12.41 -2.07
C GLY A 28 15.55 -13.76 -2.69
N GLY A 29 16.51 -14.48 -3.27
CA GLY A 29 16.27 -15.74 -4.00
C GLY A 29 15.81 -15.57 -5.46
N VAL A 30 15.60 -14.34 -5.93
CA VAL A 30 15.25 -14.06 -7.33
C VAL A 30 16.51 -13.87 -8.15
N ASP A 31 16.67 -14.61 -9.25
CA ASP A 31 17.78 -14.47 -10.17
C ASP A 31 17.83 -13.07 -10.79
N GLN A 32 19.00 -12.45 -10.72
CA GLN A 32 19.27 -11.12 -11.28
C GLN A 32 20.15 -11.20 -12.53
N GLY A 33 20.56 -12.40 -12.91
CA GLY A 33 21.33 -12.68 -14.12
C GLY A 33 22.84 -12.78 -13.90
N ALA A 34 23.57 -12.83 -15.02
CA ALA A 34 25.01 -13.04 -15.05
C ALA A 34 25.80 -11.81 -14.59
N LEU A 35 26.92 -12.05 -13.92
CA LEU A 35 27.92 -11.05 -13.57
C LEU A 35 28.98 -10.98 -14.67
N THR A 36 29.32 -9.77 -15.09
CA THR A 36 30.49 -9.55 -15.95
C THR A 36 31.75 -9.56 -15.10
N LEU A 37 32.69 -10.45 -15.43
CA LEU A 37 33.96 -10.61 -14.72
C LEU A 37 35.10 -9.90 -15.48
N ASP A 38 36.00 -9.25 -14.76
CA ASP A 38 37.27 -8.77 -15.31
C ASP A 38 38.31 -9.91 -15.43
N SER A 39 39.50 -9.60 -15.94
CA SER A 39 40.58 -10.57 -16.14
C SER A 39 41.10 -11.22 -14.85
N ALA A 40 40.80 -10.65 -13.69
CA ALA A 40 41.15 -11.16 -12.37
C ALA A 40 39.94 -11.80 -11.65
N GLY A 41 38.79 -11.94 -12.32
CA GLY A 41 37.56 -12.47 -11.73
C GLY A 41 36.79 -11.46 -10.87
N GLY A 42 37.15 -10.18 -10.92
CA GLY A 42 36.43 -9.10 -10.23
C GLY A 42 35.12 -8.73 -10.93
N PHE A 43 34.11 -8.30 -10.16
CA PHE A 43 32.84 -7.80 -10.69
C PHE A 43 32.39 -6.53 -9.96
N SER A 44 31.60 -5.70 -10.65
CA SER A 44 30.95 -4.53 -10.07
C SER A 44 29.63 -4.24 -10.78
N VAL A 45 28.55 -4.10 -10.00
CA VAL A 45 27.21 -3.74 -10.48
C VAL A 45 26.73 -2.54 -9.68
N THR A 46 26.52 -1.43 -10.36
CA THR A 46 26.12 -0.13 -9.76
C THR A 46 24.65 0.18 -10.00
N GLY A 47 24.12 1.20 -9.32
CA GLY A 47 22.73 1.64 -9.52
C GLY A 47 21.67 0.71 -8.93
N LEU A 48 22.07 -0.24 -8.07
CA LEU A 48 21.18 -1.19 -7.44
C LEU A 48 20.40 -0.53 -6.28
N LYS A 49 19.20 -1.04 -6.02
CA LYS A 49 18.32 -0.59 -4.94
C LYS A 49 17.95 -1.75 -4.02
N LEU A 50 18.03 -1.52 -2.72
CA LEU A 50 17.57 -2.45 -1.70
C LEU A 50 16.05 -2.41 -1.62
N GLY A 51 15.42 -3.57 -1.46
CA GLY A 51 14.05 -3.69 -1.00
C GLY A 51 13.94 -3.30 0.49
N TYR A 52 12.76 -2.90 0.93
CA TYR A 52 12.52 -2.58 2.34
C TYR A 52 12.85 -3.79 3.22
N GLY A 53 13.61 -3.58 4.31
CA GLY A 53 14.00 -4.65 5.22
C GLY A 53 15.16 -5.50 4.69
N SER A 54 15.06 -6.81 4.87
CA SER A 54 16.17 -7.75 4.64
C SER A 54 16.38 -8.05 3.15
N ASN A 55 17.61 -7.84 2.68
CA ASN A 55 18.05 -8.14 1.33
C ASN A 55 19.15 -9.19 1.42
N VAL A 56 18.85 -10.41 0.98
CA VAL A 56 19.82 -11.51 0.92
C VAL A 56 20.36 -11.59 -0.50
N ILE A 57 21.63 -11.26 -0.66
CA ILE A 57 22.33 -11.32 -1.94
C ILE A 57 23.19 -12.57 -1.95
N VAL A 58 23.04 -13.40 -2.97
CA VAL A 58 23.88 -14.59 -3.17
C VAL A 58 24.57 -14.47 -4.51
N VAL A 59 25.90 -14.48 -4.50
CA VAL A 59 26.74 -14.58 -5.70
C VAL A 59 27.14 -16.03 -5.86
N LYS A 60 27.04 -16.54 -7.09
CA LYS A 60 27.36 -17.93 -7.45
C LYS A 60 28.32 -17.92 -8.63
N ALA A 61 29.35 -18.75 -8.57
CA ALA A 61 30.31 -18.97 -9.64
C ALA A 61 30.37 -20.46 -9.98
N THR A 62 30.58 -20.77 -11.25
CA THR A 62 30.67 -22.14 -11.77
C THR A 62 31.94 -22.29 -12.61
N ASP A 63 32.65 -23.39 -12.46
CA ASP A 63 33.82 -23.75 -13.29
C ASP A 63 33.41 -24.52 -14.55
N GLU A 64 34.38 -24.87 -15.42
CA GLU A 64 34.11 -25.68 -16.63
C GLU A 64 33.68 -27.13 -16.32
N GLY A 65 34.01 -27.62 -15.12
CA GLY A 65 33.60 -28.94 -14.63
C GLY A 65 32.18 -28.97 -14.05
N GLY A 66 31.51 -27.82 -13.96
CA GLY A 66 30.18 -27.68 -13.35
C GLY A 66 30.21 -27.61 -11.82
N ASN A 67 31.38 -27.44 -11.19
CA ASN A 67 31.47 -27.22 -9.75
C ASN A 67 31.05 -25.79 -9.42
N GLU A 68 30.38 -25.62 -8.29
CA GLU A 68 29.78 -24.34 -7.91
C GLU A 68 30.36 -23.85 -6.57
N GLY A 69 30.73 -22.57 -6.54
CA GLY A 69 31.06 -21.83 -5.33
C GLY A 69 30.08 -20.69 -5.13
N SER A 70 29.74 -20.35 -3.88
CA SER A 70 28.85 -19.23 -3.58
C SER A 70 29.29 -18.41 -2.39
N GLY A 71 28.86 -17.15 -2.38
CA GLY A 71 29.04 -16.20 -1.28
C GLY A 71 27.74 -15.44 -1.01
N THR A 72 27.43 -15.22 0.26
CA THR A 72 26.18 -14.59 0.68
C THR A 72 26.44 -13.35 1.51
N VAL A 73 25.71 -12.27 1.20
CA VAL A 73 25.71 -11.03 1.98
C VAL A 73 24.28 -10.64 2.31
N THR A 74 24.00 -10.37 3.58
CA THR A 74 22.71 -9.86 4.04
C THR A 74 22.81 -8.40 4.45
N VAL A 75 22.00 -7.56 3.80
CA VAL A 75 21.89 -6.12 4.09
C VAL A 75 20.45 -5.80 4.48
N ASN A 76 20.27 -5.15 5.63
CA ASN A 76 18.96 -4.68 6.06
C ASN A 76 18.82 -3.19 5.74
N TRP A 77 17.91 -2.81 4.84
CA TRP A 77 17.58 -1.42 4.62
C TRP A 77 16.55 -0.97 5.64
N VAL A 78 16.96 -0.03 6.50
CA VAL A 78 16.15 0.59 7.53
C VAL A 78 16.10 2.09 7.23
N PRO A 79 15.13 2.54 6.42
CA PRO A 79 14.95 3.95 6.11
C PRO A 79 14.89 4.80 7.38
N LYS A 80 15.35 6.04 7.30
CA LYS A 80 15.17 6.99 8.41
C LYS A 80 13.70 7.35 8.58
N ARG A 81 12.91 7.20 7.53
CA ARG A 81 11.49 7.56 7.48
C ARG A 81 10.69 6.54 6.71
N THR A 82 9.57 6.12 7.29
CA THR A 82 8.68 5.17 6.63
C THR A 82 7.25 5.64 6.79
N LEU A 83 6.60 5.98 5.68
CA LEU A 83 5.15 6.14 5.64
C LEU A 83 4.54 4.76 5.43
N ARG A 84 3.55 4.36 6.21
CA ARG A 84 2.94 3.04 6.09
C ARG A 84 1.44 3.08 6.31
N ILE A 85 0.76 2.10 5.74
CA ILE A 85 -0.57 1.74 6.17
C ILE A 85 -0.44 0.99 7.51
N GLY A 86 -1.15 1.46 8.53
CA GLY A 86 -1.25 0.77 9.82
C GLY A 86 -2.16 -0.45 9.72
N THR A 87 -2.45 -1.08 10.86
CA THR A 87 -3.35 -2.24 10.88
C THR A 87 -4.75 -1.83 10.41
N VAL A 88 -5.21 -2.45 9.32
CA VAL A 88 -6.59 -2.34 8.85
C VAL A 88 -7.38 -3.51 9.41
N ILE A 89 -8.50 -3.22 10.05
CA ILE A 89 -9.39 -4.26 10.59
C ILE A 89 -10.32 -4.72 9.47
N GLU A 90 -10.55 -6.02 9.37
CA GLU A 90 -11.51 -6.59 8.42
C GLU A 90 -12.90 -5.94 8.54
N ARG A 91 -13.61 -5.84 7.43
CA ARG A 91 -14.93 -5.21 7.36
C ARG A 91 -15.86 -5.94 6.42
N GLN A 92 -17.13 -6.00 6.81
CA GLN A 92 -18.21 -6.46 5.94
C GLN A 92 -18.54 -5.40 4.89
N GLU A 93 -18.95 -5.82 3.69
CA GLU A 93 -19.52 -4.91 2.68
C GLU A 93 -20.65 -4.06 3.28
N GLY A 94 -20.73 -2.80 2.87
CA GLY A 94 -21.65 -1.79 3.42
C GLY A 94 -21.09 -1.00 4.60
N GLN A 95 -20.18 -1.59 5.40
CA GLN A 95 -19.62 -0.92 6.57
C GLN A 95 -18.58 0.15 6.21
N LYS A 96 -18.29 1.01 7.19
CA LYS A 96 -17.16 1.94 7.14
C LYS A 96 -15.87 1.27 7.59
N MET A 97 -14.83 1.44 6.79
CA MET A 97 -13.50 0.92 7.03
C MET A 97 -12.53 2.07 7.27
N GLU A 98 -11.77 1.99 8.37
CA GLU A 98 -10.70 2.95 8.65
C GLU A 98 -9.35 2.38 8.20
N VAL A 99 -8.60 3.18 7.46
CA VAL A 99 -7.22 2.90 7.04
C VAL A 99 -6.30 3.90 7.76
N PRO A 100 -5.58 3.48 8.81
CA PRO A 100 -4.59 4.34 9.47
C PRO A 100 -3.39 4.57 8.57
N ILE A 101 -2.91 5.81 8.50
CA ILE A 101 -1.64 6.17 7.85
C ILE A 101 -0.68 6.62 8.95
N GLU A 102 0.44 5.90 9.05
CA GLU A 102 1.43 6.10 10.09
C GLU A 102 2.77 6.51 9.48
N LEU A 103 3.47 7.43 10.13
CA LEU A 103 4.83 7.83 9.78
C LEU A 103 5.76 7.42 10.91
N LYS A 104 6.72 6.55 10.61
CA LYS A 104 7.92 6.41 11.42
C LYS A 104 8.85 7.57 11.06
N SER A 105 8.92 8.58 11.92
CA SER A 105 9.70 9.81 11.73
C SER A 105 11.03 9.74 12.47
N ALA A 106 12.06 10.42 11.95
CA ALA A 106 13.30 10.69 12.69
C ALA A 106 13.21 11.97 13.55
N GLY A 107 12.05 12.64 13.58
CA GLY A 107 11.83 13.89 14.31
C GLY A 107 12.17 15.15 13.52
N ASP A 108 12.11 15.08 12.19
CA ASP A 108 12.63 16.10 11.27
C ASP A 108 11.72 16.32 10.05
N VAL A 109 10.50 15.77 10.03
CA VAL A 109 9.53 15.95 8.94
C VAL A 109 8.60 17.11 9.28
N SER A 110 8.60 18.18 8.48
CA SER A 110 7.69 19.32 8.64
C SER A 110 6.54 19.30 7.63
N SER A 111 6.79 18.78 6.43
CA SER A 111 5.82 18.74 5.34
C SER A 111 6.00 17.48 4.49
N MET A 112 4.91 17.06 3.86
CA MET A 112 4.88 15.88 3.00
C MET A 112 3.77 15.99 1.98
N THR A 113 4.06 15.54 0.76
CA THR A 113 3.07 15.22 -0.27
C THR A 113 3.11 13.73 -0.53
N PHE A 114 1.98 13.06 -0.41
CA PHE A 114 1.86 11.63 -0.64
C PHE A 114 0.55 11.29 -1.35
N VAL A 115 0.50 10.09 -1.93
CA VAL A 115 -0.67 9.53 -2.59
C VAL A 115 -1.05 8.25 -1.88
N LEU A 116 -2.34 8.10 -1.58
CA LEU A 116 -2.94 6.82 -1.24
C LEU A 116 -3.74 6.33 -2.45
N LYS A 117 -3.50 5.10 -2.89
CA LYS A 117 -4.27 4.44 -3.94
C LYS A 117 -5.09 3.30 -3.36
N TYR A 118 -6.31 3.14 -3.84
CA TYR A 118 -7.27 2.13 -3.38
C TYR A 118 -8.03 1.55 -4.57
N ASP A 119 -8.66 0.39 -4.41
CA ASP A 119 -9.52 -0.19 -5.45
C ASP A 119 -10.94 0.42 -5.40
N PRO A 120 -11.34 1.28 -6.36
CA PRO A 120 -12.66 1.90 -6.38
C PRO A 120 -13.79 0.90 -6.69
N LYS A 121 -13.44 -0.32 -7.13
CA LYS A 121 -14.39 -1.43 -7.26
C LYS A 121 -14.91 -1.86 -5.89
N TYR A 122 -14.13 -1.76 -4.83
CA TYR A 122 -14.54 -2.26 -3.52
C TYR A 122 -14.64 -1.18 -2.46
N LEU A 123 -14.03 -0.01 -2.67
CA LEU A 123 -14.02 1.09 -1.69
C LEU A 123 -14.51 2.38 -2.34
N THR A 124 -15.28 3.18 -1.61
CA THR A 124 -15.80 4.47 -2.09
C THR A 124 -15.95 5.49 -0.97
N GLU A 125 -16.37 6.70 -1.34
CA GLU A 125 -16.63 7.83 -0.43
C GLU A 125 -15.45 8.08 0.53
N PRO A 126 -14.21 8.23 0.01
CA PRO A 126 -13.05 8.43 0.86
C PRO A 126 -13.17 9.71 1.68
N ASN A 127 -12.91 9.62 2.98
CA ASN A 127 -12.88 10.74 3.88
C ASN A 127 -11.63 10.69 4.77
N LEU A 128 -10.70 11.62 4.56
CA LEU A 128 -9.45 11.68 5.34
C LEU A 128 -9.61 12.61 6.54
N VAL A 129 -9.26 12.08 7.72
CA VAL A 129 -9.18 12.84 8.97
C VAL A 129 -7.74 12.85 9.47
N TRP A 130 -7.19 14.05 9.67
CA TRP A 130 -5.85 14.23 10.24
C TRP A 130 -5.83 13.89 11.72
N SER A 131 -4.73 13.32 12.20
CA SER A 131 -4.57 12.93 13.60
C SER A 131 -4.30 14.14 14.51
N SER A 132 -4.29 13.91 15.82
CA SER A 132 -3.89 14.91 16.82
C SER A 132 -2.41 15.33 16.72
N GLU A 133 -1.53 14.48 16.17
CA GLU A 133 -0.13 14.85 15.88
C GLU A 133 -0.08 16.01 14.87
N MET A 134 -1.09 16.11 14.02
CA MET A 134 -1.22 17.09 12.95
C MET A 134 -2.08 18.31 13.37
N LEU A 135 -2.21 18.58 14.67
CA LEU A 135 -3.04 19.69 15.15
C LEU A 135 -2.54 21.06 14.63
N GLY A 136 -3.43 21.79 13.97
CA GLY A 136 -3.14 23.10 13.37
C GLY A 136 -2.31 23.01 12.09
N VAL A 137 -2.29 21.85 11.43
CA VAL A 137 -1.59 21.64 10.16
C VAL A 137 -2.29 22.38 9.01
N LEU A 138 -1.51 23.04 8.15
CA LEU A 138 -2.00 23.48 6.85
C LEU A 138 -2.04 22.26 5.93
N ASN A 139 -3.19 21.94 5.36
CA ASN A 139 -3.35 20.73 4.57
C ASN A 139 -4.30 20.90 3.39
N SER A 140 -4.21 19.98 2.44
CA SER A 140 -5.15 19.83 1.34
C SER A 140 -5.20 18.36 0.93
N VAL A 141 -6.40 17.88 0.57
CA VAL A 141 -6.65 16.52 0.11
C VAL A 141 -7.49 16.59 -1.16
N ASN A 142 -7.00 15.98 -2.24
CA ASN A 142 -7.76 15.81 -3.46
C ASN A 142 -8.36 14.41 -3.53
N THR A 143 -9.70 14.34 -3.57
CA THR A 143 -10.50 13.11 -3.71
C THR A 143 -11.25 13.03 -5.05
N SER A 144 -11.00 13.97 -5.97
CA SER A 144 -11.71 14.04 -7.26
C SER A 144 -11.29 12.94 -8.25
N THR A 145 -10.12 12.33 -8.04
CA THR A 145 -9.63 11.22 -8.86
C THR A 145 -10.05 9.91 -8.23
N VAL A 146 -10.94 9.18 -8.89
CA VAL A 146 -11.43 7.88 -8.40
C VAL A 146 -10.26 6.90 -8.26
N GLY A 147 -10.16 6.25 -7.09
CA GLY A 147 -9.07 5.32 -6.78
C GLY A 147 -7.82 5.97 -6.19
N GLU A 148 -7.80 7.30 -6.03
CA GLU A 148 -6.64 8.04 -5.55
C GLU A 148 -7.00 9.15 -4.55
N LEU A 149 -6.23 9.28 -3.47
CA LEU A 149 -6.20 10.45 -2.60
C LEU A 149 -4.82 11.08 -2.66
N ARG A 150 -4.71 12.26 -3.25
CA ARG A 150 -3.48 13.06 -3.20
C ARG A 150 -3.53 13.99 -1.99
N CYS A 151 -2.62 13.79 -1.06
CA CYS A 151 -2.61 14.45 0.23
C CYS A 151 -1.36 15.30 0.38
N ALA A 152 -1.51 16.53 0.87
CA ALA A 152 -0.39 17.41 1.18
C ALA A 152 -0.61 18.07 2.54
N PHE A 153 0.46 18.17 3.33
CA PHE A 153 0.43 18.90 4.59
C PHE A 153 1.73 19.66 4.84
N SER A 154 1.64 20.73 5.63
CA SER A 154 2.77 21.49 6.16
C SER A 154 2.49 21.92 7.61
N LEU A 155 3.44 21.62 8.49
CA LEU A 155 3.48 22.11 9.86
C LEU A 155 4.16 23.49 9.86
N GLY A 156 3.57 24.45 10.57
CA GLY A 156 4.11 25.82 10.64
C GLY A 156 5.18 26.01 11.72
N GLY A 157 6.04 27.00 11.53
CA GLY A 157 7.09 27.38 12.49
C GLY A 157 8.17 26.32 12.63
N THR A 158 8.55 25.99 13.86
CA THR A 158 9.58 24.97 14.15
C THR A 158 9.02 23.56 14.34
N LYS A 159 7.71 23.37 14.12
CA LYS A 159 7.02 22.09 14.34
C LYS A 159 7.46 21.05 13.32
N VAL A 160 7.57 19.82 13.80
CA VAL A 160 7.88 18.62 13.03
C VAL A 160 7.06 17.46 13.58
N VAL A 161 6.80 16.45 12.76
CA VAL A 161 6.26 15.16 13.23
C VAL A 161 7.30 14.55 14.16
N SER A 162 6.92 14.34 15.41
CA SER A 162 7.82 13.88 16.46
C SER A 162 8.44 12.52 16.14
N SER A 163 9.65 12.27 16.65
CA SER A 163 10.38 11.02 16.39
C SER A 163 9.60 9.79 16.86
N GLY A 164 9.80 8.67 16.17
CA GLY A 164 9.10 7.42 16.40
C GLY A 164 7.90 7.24 15.47
N GLU A 165 7.05 6.28 15.81
CA GLU A 165 5.87 5.95 15.01
C GLU A 165 4.70 6.85 15.42
N LYS A 166 4.14 7.56 14.44
CA LYS A 166 3.08 8.53 14.65
C LYS A 166 1.94 8.29 13.69
N LEU A 167 0.72 8.25 14.20
CA LEU A 167 -0.47 8.34 13.36
C LEU A 167 -0.48 9.73 12.71
N VAL A 168 -0.56 9.78 11.38
CA VAL A 168 -0.64 11.02 10.59
C VAL A 168 -2.10 11.33 10.27
N SER A 169 -2.83 10.32 9.79
CA SER A 169 -4.23 10.45 9.44
C SER A 169 -4.93 9.10 9.46
N LYS A 170 -6.26 9.13 9.39
CA LYS A 170 -7.09 7.98 9.07
C LYS A 170 -7.90 8.29 7.83
N VAL A 171 -7.98 7.35 6.90
CA VAL A 171 -8.90 7.45 5.75
C VAL A 171 -10.04 6.50 6.00
N GLU A 172 -11.25 7.04 6.10
CA GLU A 172 -12.48 6.26 6.11
C GLU A 172 -12.90 5.98 4.67
N PHE A 173 -13.29 4.74 4.38
CA PHE A 173 -13.95 4.32 3.16
C PHE A 173 -15.28 3.66 3.50
N ARG A 174 -16.29 3.82 2.64
CA ARG A 174 -17.42 2.88 2.60
C ARG A 174 -17.00 1.65 1.80
N VAL A 175 -17.15 0.46 2.38
CA VAL A 175 -16.96 -0.80 1.67
C VAL A 175 -18.17 -1.02 0.76
N ARG A 176 -17.94 -1.17 -0.53
CA ARG A 176 -18.99 -1.46 -1.52
C ARG A 176 -19.27 -2.95 -1.56
N SER A 177 -20.25 -3.32 -2.38
CA SER A 177 -20.57 -4.71 -2.57
C SER A 177 -19.42 -5.54 -3.13
N ILE A 178 -19.29 -6.80 -2.68
CA ILE A 178 -18.27 -7.74 -3.13
C ILE A 178 -18.90 -9.08 -3.57
N PRO A 179 -18.35 -9.73 -4.62
CA PRO A 179 -18.88 -11.02 -5.09
C PRO A 179 -18.51 -12.18 -4.16
N GLU A 180 -17.32 -12.10 -3.56
CA GLU A 180 -16.72 -13.09 -2.66
C GLU A 180 -15.80 -12.37 -1.64
N GLU A 181 -15.46 -13.05 -0.55
CA GLU A 181 -14.49 -12.52 0.41
C GLU A 181 -13.12 -12.35 -0.26
N LEU A 182 -12.49 -11.19 -0.07
CA LEU A 182 -11.25 -10.86 -0.76
C LEU A 182 -10.38 -9.88 0.03
N ASN A 183 -9.11 -9.82 -0.33
CA ASN A 183 -8.21 -8.76 0.13
C ASN A 183 -8.15 -7.65 -0.91
N SER A 184 -8.51 -6.43 -0.51
CA SER A 184 -8.32 -5.23 -1.31
C SER A 184 -7.02 -4.55 -0.91
N GLU A 185 -6.14 -4.29 -1.87
CA GLU A 185 -4.89 -3.56 -1.59
C GLU A 185 -5.16 -2.07 -1.37
N VAL A 186 -4.37 -1.49 -0.47
CA VAL A 186 -4.25 -0.05 -0.28
C VAL A 186 -2.77 0.29 -0.30
N SER A 187 -2.35 1.16 -1.22
CA SER A 187 -0.93 1.47 -1.41
C SER A 187 -0.62 2.92 -1.16
N LEU A 188 0.64 3.18 -0.81
CA LEU A 188 1.16 4.50 -0.52
C LEU A 188 2.34 4.83 -1.41
N GLU A 189 2.40 6.10 -1.80
CA GLU A 189 3.52 6.66 -2.54
C GLU A 189 3.88 8.02 -1.92
N VAL A 190 5.11 8.16 -1.43
CA VAL A 190 5.63 9.46 -0.98
C VAL A 190 6.18 10.18 -2.21
N LEU A 191 5.61 11.34 -2.53
CA LEU A 191 6.07 12.17 -3.65
C LEU A 191 7.15 13.15 -3.21
N GLU A 192 6.96 13.76 -2.04
CA GLU A 192 7.90 14.72 -1.48
C GLU A 192 7.79 14.71 0.04
N MET A 193 8.92 15.00 0.70
CA MET A 193 8.98 15.21 2.14
C MET A 193 10.07 16.25 2.43
N ALA A 194 9.84 17.18 3.36
CA ALA A 194 10.82 18.22 3.68
C ALA A 194 10.96 18.46 5.20
N ASP A 195 12.10 19.03 5.59
CA ASP A 195 12.40 19.43 6.97
C ASP A 195 11.82 20.80 7.34
N ASN A 196 12.00 21.23 8.59
CA ASN A 196 11.49 22.51 9.08
C ASN A 196 12.22 23.75 8.53
N GLN A 197 13.24 23.57 7.70
CA GLN A 197 13.90 24.62 6.93
C GLN A 197 13.42 24.63 5.46
N GLY A 198 12.57 23.68 5.07
CA GLY A 198 12.08 23.51 3.70
C GLY A 198 13.01 22.72 2.80
N ASN A 199 14.06 22.08 3.32
CA ASN A 199 14.94 21.23 2.52
C ASN A 199 14.28 19.88 2.26
N SER A 200 14.32 19.41 1.02
CA SER A 200 13.82 18.09 0.66
C SER A 200 14.61 16.98 1.37
N LEU A 201 13.88 16.05 1.97
CA LEU A 201 14.41 14.86 2.61
C LEU A 201 14.62 13.78 1.54
N ALA A 202 15.83 13.24 1.50
CA ALA A 202 16.24 12.33 0.42
C ALA A 202 15.31 11.12 0.31
N ALA A 203 14.80 10.87 -0.90
CA ALA A 203 14.01 9.68 -1.21
C ALA A 203 14.78 8.38 -0.93
N SER A 204 16.12 8.39 -1.01
CA SER A 204 16.95 7.23 -0.66
C SER A 204 16.86 6.79 0.81
N ARG A 205 16.29 7.63 1.67
CA ARG A 205 16.13 7.42 3.12
C ARG A 205 14.67 7.39 3.56
N THR A 206 13.76 7.38 2.60
CA THR A 206 12.32 7.39 2.79
C THR A 206 11.70 6.20 2.08
N ALA A 207 10.76 5.51 2.72
CA ALA A 207 10.02 4.42 2.10
C ALA A 207 8.52 4.59 2.32
N SER A 208 7.73 3.95 1.45
CA SER A 208 6.33 3.66 1.68
C SER A 208 6.11 2.16 1.88
N VAL A 209 5.21 1.79 2.78
CA VAL A 209 4.80 0.40 3.02
C VAL A 209 3.29 0.30 2.86
N ASN A 210 2.86 -0.56 1.94
CA ASN A 210 1.45 -0.77 1.60
C ASN A 210 0.72 -1.58 2.68
N GLY A 211 -0.60 -1.64 2.58
CA GLY A 211 -1.45 -2.47 3.42
C GLY A 211 -2.53 -3.18 2.61
N GLN A 212 -3.28 -4.03 3.29
CA GLN A 212 -4.40 -4.75 2.70
C GLN A 212 -5.58 -4.71 3.66
N ALA A 213 -6.78 -4.69 3.11
CA ALA A 213 -8.03 -4.78 3.83
C ALA A 213 -8.74 -6.08 3.45
N GLN A 214 -9.04 -6.91 4.44
CA GLN A 214 -9.89 -8.07 4.24
C GLN A 214 -11.37 -7.63 4.24
N LEU A 215 -12.07 -7.94 3.15
CA LEU A 215 -13.46 -7.59 2.94
C LEU A 215 -14.33 -8.85 3.01
N LEU A 216 -15.36 -8.80 3.84
CA LEU A 216 -16.28 -9.90 4.11
C LEU A 216 -17.63 -9.66 3.42
N LYS A 217 -18.29 -10.74 3.00
CA LYS A 217 -19.63 -10.63 2.39
C LYS A 217 -20.69 -10.26 3.44
N ARG A 218 -21.75 -9.60 2.99
CA ARG A 218 -22.96 -9.40 3.79
C ARG A 218 -23.63 -10.75 4.06
N ARG A 219 -24.31 -10.84 5.19
CA ARG A 219 -25.04 -12.05 5.61
C ARG A 219 -26.47 -12.07 5.10
N VAL A 220 -27.06 -10.89 4.87
CA VAL A 220 -28.47 -10.71 4.51
C VAL A 220 -28.55 -10.08 3.12
N ILE A 221 -29.31 -10.70 2.20
CA ILE A 221 -29.59 -10.11 0.88
C ILE A 221 -30.29 -8.77 1.08
N GLY A 222 -29.80 -7.72 0.42
CA GLY A 222 -30.31 -6.36 0.57
C GLY A 222 -29.67 -5.52 1.67
N ASP A 223 -28.89 -6.09 2.60
CA ASP A 223 -28.20 -5.35 3.66
C ASP A 223 -26.96 -4.63 3.08
N ASN A 224 -27.17 -3.43 2.55
CA ASN A 224 -26.15 -2.63 1.88
C ASN A 224 -25.39 -1.72 2.83
N ASN A 225 -25.84 -1.54 4.08
CA ASN A 225 -25.13 -0.77 5.09
C ASN A 225 -24.33 -1.67 6.07
N GLY A 226 -24.50 -2.99 5.98
CA GLY A 226 -23.73 -4.00 6.70
C GLY A 226 -24.02 -4.03 8.20
N ASN A 227 -25.25 -3.75 8.60
CA ASN A 227 -25.68 -3.74 10.00
C ASN A 227 -26.45 -5.01 10.43
N ASP A 228 -26.46 -6.04 9.58
CA ASP A 228 -27.13 -7.33 9.76
C ASP A 228 -28.66 -7.22 9.89
N ARG A 229 -29.25 -6.13 9.37
CA ARG A 229 -30.70 -5.90 9.30
C ARG A 229 -31.06 -5.22 7.98
N LEU A 230 -32.35 -5.18 7.68
CA LEU A 230 -32.90 -4.44 6.56
C LEU A 230 -33.59 -3.18 7.10
N ASP A 231 -33.13 -2.02 6.65
CA ASP A 231 -33.68 -0.73 7.06
C ASP A 231 -33.62 0.34 5.95
N VAL A 232 -34.00 1.57 6.31
CA VAL A 232 -34.04 2.70 5.37
C VAL A 232 -32.66 3.03 4.77
N GLY A 233 -31.56 2.72 5.47
CA GLY A 233 -30.20 2.91 4.98
C GLY A 233 -29.89 1.99 3.81
N ASP A 234 -30.36 0.75 3.86
CA ASP A 234 -30.21 -0.21 2.77
C ASP A 234 -30.98 0.21 1.52
N GLY A 235 -32.25 0.59 1.72
CA GLY A 235 -33.10 1.10 0.65
C GLY A 235 -32.51 2.36 0.01
N THR A 236 -31.81 3.19 0.78
CA THR A 236 -31.11 4.37 0.27
C THR A 236 -29.98 3.99 -0.70
N VAL A 237 -29.21 2.93 -0.40
CA VAL A 237 -28.13 2.47 -1.30
C VAL A 237 -28.72 1.87 -2.58
N ILE A 238 -29.78 1.06 -2.47
CA ILE A 238 -30.47 0.52 -3.66
C ILE A 238 -31.03 1.66 -4.53
N LEU A 239 -31.62 2.71 -3.93
CA LEU A 239 -32.08 3.87 -4.68
C LEU A 239 -30.94 4.62 -5.39
N LYS A 240 -29.75 4.73 -4.77
CA LYS A 240 -28.57 5.29 -5.43
C LYS A 240 -28.15 4.46 -6.64
N MET A 241 -28.19 3.14 -6.55
CA MET A 241 -27.94 2.23 -7.67
C MET A 241 -28.94 2.45 -8.82
N LEU A 242 -30.24 2.54 -8.50
CA LEU A 242 -31.30 2.77 -9.51
C LEU A 242 -31.22 4.14 -10.17
N THR A 243 -30.65 5.14 -9.50
CA THR A 243 -30.53 6.52 -9.99
C THR A 243 -29.17 6.83 -10.62
N GLY A 244 -28.25 5.87 -10.67
CA GLY A 244 -26.90 6.05 -11.23
C GLY A 244 -25.97 6.88 -10.34
N LEU A 245 -26.34 7.15 -9.09
CA LEU A 245 -25.45 7.74 -8.08
C LEU A 245 -24.47 6.70 -7.51
N GLU A 246 -24.77 5.42 -7.71
CA GLU A 246 -23.88 4.31 -7.42
C GLU A 246 -23.80 3.38 -8.63
N GLU A 247 -22.58 3.07 -9.07
CA GLU A 247 -22.37 2.10 -10.15
C GLU A 247 -22.85 0.72 -9.73
N VAL A 248 -23.68 0.10 -10.58
CA VAL A 248 -24.23 -1.25 -10.41
C VAL A 248 -23.29 -2.26 -11.05
N ARG A 249 -22.90 -3.30 -10.31
CA ARG A 249 -22.12 -4.44 -10.81
C ARG A 249 -23.01 -5.65 -11.05
N THR A 250 -22.46 -6.63 -11.75
CA THR A 250 -23.16 -7.86 -12.10
C THR A 250 -23.68 -8.64 -10.89
N TRP A 251 -22.95 -8.64 -9.77
CA TRP A 251 -23.40 -9.31 -8.55
C TRP A 251 -24.41 -8.49 -7.73
N ASP A 252 -24.50 -7.18 -7.93
CA ASP A 252 -25.43 -6.33 -7.15
C ASP A 252 -26.88 -6.69 -7.39
N VAL A 253 -27.22 -7.20 -8.57
CA VAL A 253 -28.59 -7.64 -8.89
C VAL A 253 -28.98 -8.78 -7.95
N GLY A 254 -28.22 -9.87 -7.92
CA GLY A 254 -28.52 -11.01 -7.05
C GLY A 254 -28.39 -10.68 -5.56
N SER A 255 -27.47 -9.78 -5.19
CA SER A 255 -27.29 -9.34 -3.80
C SER A 255 -28.42 -8.43 -3.29
N ASN A 256 -29.30 -7.95 -4.16
CA ASN A 256 -30.38 -7.02 -3.84
C ASN A 256 -31.75 -7.43 -4.41
N ASP A 257 -31.89 -8.62 -5.01
CA ASP A 257 -33.16 -9.12 -5.54
C ASP A 257 -34.04 -9.66 -4.40
N LEU A 258 -34.60 -8.77 -3.59
CA LEU A 258 -35.46 -9.14 -2.45
C LEU A 258 -36.86 -9.59 -2.90
N ASN A 259 -37.25 -9.25 -4.13
CA ASN A 259 -38.57 -9.60 -4.65
C ASN A 259 -38.55 -10.83 -5.60
N GLU A 260 -37.37 -11.43 -5.80
CA GLU A 260 -37.11 -12.66 -6.54
C GLU A 260 -37.53 -12.57 -8.03
N ASN A 261 -37.37 -11.40 -8.64
CA ASN A 261 -37.72 -11.18 -10.05
C ASN A 261 -36.50 -11.09 -10.98
N THR A 262 -35.30 -11.36 -10.47
CA THR A 262 -34.00 -11.34 -11.17
C THR A 262 -33.57 -9.97 -11.67
N LYS A 263 -34.12 -8.90 -11.10
CA LYS A 263 -33.80 -7.51 -11.45
C LYS A 263 -33.49 -6.71 -10.18
N LEU A 264 -32.75 -5.63 -10.37
CA LEU A 264 -32.61 -4.58 -9.38
C LEU A 264 -33.62 -3.49 -9.72
N ASP A 265 -34.67 -3.33 -8.91
CA ASP A 265 -35.73 -2.37 -9.16
C ASP A 265 -36.35 -1.77 -7.87
N SER A 266 -37.35 -0.89 -8.04
CA SER A 266 -38.03 -0.25 -6.90
C SER A 266 -38.86 -1.23 -6.05
N GLY A 267 -39.16 -2.43 -6.57
CA GLY A 267 -39.78 -3.52 -5.84
C GLY A 267 -38.88 -4.01 -4.71
N ASP A 268 -37.56 -4.08 -4.95
CA ASP A 268 -36.57 -4.45 -3.93
C ASP A 268 -36.53 -3.44 -2.80
N VAL A 269 -36.50 -2.15 -3.13
CA VAL A 269 -36.60 -1.06 -2.14
C VAL A 269 -37.87 -1.19 -1.31
N THR A 270 -39.00 -1.52 -1.95
CA THR A 270 -40.27 -1.71 -1.24
C THR A 270 -40.23 -2.92 -0.31
N ARG A 271 -39.48 -3.98 -0.64
CA ARG A 271 -39.27 -5.14 0.23
C ARG A 271 -38.42 -4.78 1.45
N VAL A 272 -37.33 -4.02 1.26
CA VAL A 272 -36.49 -3.52 2.35
C VAL A 272 -37.29 -2.66 3.34
N LEU A 273 -38.22 -1.82 2.85
CA LEU A 273 -39.01 -0.96 3.75
C LEU A 273 -40.14 -1.68 4.48
N LYS A 274 -40.38 -2.96 4.18
CA LYS A 274 -41.45 -3.79 4.79
C LYS A 274 -40.93 -4.82 5.80
N SER A 275 -39.62 -5.03 5.88
CA SER A 275 -38.97 -5.98 6.78
C SER A 275 -38.89 -5.50 8.23
#